data_AF-A0A963XAC0-F1
#
_entry.id   AF-A0A963XAC0-F1
#
_cell.length_a   1.000
_cell.length_b   1.000
_cell.length_c   1.000
_cell.angle_alpha   90.00
_cell.angle_beta   90.00
_cell.angle_gamma   90.00
#
_symmetry.space_group_name_H-M   'P 1'
#
loop_
_entity.id
_entity.type
_entity.pdbx_description
1 polymer ?
#
loop_
_entity_poly.entity_id
_entity_poly.type
_entity_poly.pdbx_seq_one_letter_code
_entity_poly.pdbx_strand_id
1 'polypeptide(L)'
;TGGPDLAAVTVDHGLRPEAAGEARSVAALCARLGVSHTICRWDGWDGTGNLPDQARRARQNLIAGWASGLGIGAVALAHTRDDQAETVLLRLARGSGVDGLSGMAPRRHALGIDWLRPLLQASREELRDVLVRRGVGWSEDPTNADDSYDRVKARKALAVLAPLGLDAAGLAGTAAHMARARAALDMATADLARSACRIEAGDVIIARPAFEAAPEEIRLRLLSHAVRWVT
;
A
#
# COMPACT_ATOMS: atom_id res chain seq x y z
N THR A 1 22.08 17.83 -13.05
CA THR A 1 21.70 16.50 -12.54
C THR A 1 21.71 16.57 -11.03
N GLY A 2 20.55 16.70 -10.39
CA GLY A 2 20.43 16.97 -8.95
C GLY A 2 19.26 16.21 -8.31
N GLY A 3 19.00 15.01 -8.81
CA GLY A 3 18.02 14.12 -8.19
C GLY A 3 18.56 13.52 -6.89
N PRO A 4 17.68 12.94 -6.05
CA PRO A 4 18.12 12.24 -4.85
C PRO A 4 18.98 11.03 -5.20
N ASP A 5 19.91 10.68 -4.32
CA ASP A 5 20.65 9.42 -4.42
C ASP A 5 19.68 8.23 -4.36
N LEU A 6 19.91 7.25 -5.22
CA LEU A 6 19.05 6.08 -5.34
C LEU A 6 19.73 4.85 -4.76
N ALA A 7 18.97 4.10 -3.96
CA ALA A 7 19.32 2.78 -3.48
C ALA A 7 18.13 1.83 -3.70
N ALA A 8 18.41 0.57 -3.95
CA ALA A 8 17.43 -0.46 -4.20
C ALA A 8 17.54 -1.59 -3.17
N VAL A 9 16.40 -2.20 -2.83
CA VAL A 9 16.34 -3.35 -1.93
C VAL A 9 15.46 -4.45 -2.52
N THR A 10 15.94 -5.69 -2.45
CA THR A 10 15.13 -6.88 -2.73
C THR A 10 14.93 -7.63 -1.43
N VAL A 11 13.68 -8.00 -1.12
CA VAL A 11 13.37 -8.92 -0.03
C VAL A 11 13.26 -10.32 -0.60
N ASP A 12 14.14 -11.22 -0.17
CA ASP A 12 14.07 -12.65 -0.47
C ASP A 12 13.34 -13.36 0.67
N HIS A 13 12.12 -13.82 0.41
CA HIS A 13 11.31 -14.54 1.40
C HIS A 13 11.75 -16.00 1.59
N GLY A 14 12.65 -16.54 0.76
CA GLY A 14 13.10 -17.93 0.84
C GLY A 14 12.01 -18.97 0.54
N LEU A 15 10.86 -18.55 0.00
CA LEU A 15 9.70 -19.42 -0.24
C LEU A 15 9.78 -20.19 -1.55
N ARG A 16 10.61 -19.74 -2.51
CA ARG A 16 10.80 -20.36 -3.82
C ARG A 16 12.30 -20.59 -4.07
N PRO A 17 12.70 -21.73 -4.66
CA PRO A 17 14.09 -21.99 -4.99
C PRO A 17 14.67 -20.96 -5.99
N GLU A 18 13.82 -20.40 -6.86
CA GLU A 18 14.22 -19.39 -7.85
C GLU A 18 14.44 -18.00 -7.26
N ALA A 19 13.90 -17.70 -6.06
CA ALA A 19 13.89 -16.35 -5.48
C ALA A 19 15.30 -15.75 -5.31
N ALA A 20 16.25 -16.59 -4.88
CA ALA A 20 17.65 -16.17 -4.75
C ALA A 20 18.29 -15.83 -6.10
N GLY A 21 17.90 -16.52 -7.18
CA GLY A 21 18.32 -16.22 -8.54
C GLY A 21 17.76 -14.89 -9.04
N GLU A 22 16.45 -14.68 -8.86
CA GLU A 22 15.76 -13.43 -9.20
C GLU A 22 16.38 -12.22 -8.48
N ALA A 23 16.68 -12.36 -7.18
CA ALA A 23 17.33 -11.29 -6.40
C ALA A 23 18.72 -10.93 -6.93
N ARG A 24 19.52 -11.92 -7.37
CA ARG A 24 20.84 -11.69 -7.99
C ARG A 24 20.71 -11.01 -9.35
N SER A 25 19.70 -11.33 -10.15
CA SER A 25 19.42 -10.65 -11.42
C SER A 25 19.09 -9.17 -11.22
N VAL A 26 18.33 -8.84 -10.17
CA VAL A 26 18.07 -7.44 -9.78
C VAL A 26 19.35 -6.73 -9.36
N ALA A 27 20.20 -7.38 -8.55
CA ALA A 27 21.49 -6.81 -8.15
C ALA A 27 22.37 -6.47 -9.37
N ALA A 28 22.43 -7.36 -10.36
CA ALA A 28 23.17 -7.14 -11.60
C ALA A 28 22.60 -5.97 -12.43
N LEU A 29 21.27 -5.82 -12.48
CA LEU A 29 20.61 -4.68 -13.13
C LEU A 29 20.94 -3.36 -12.41
N CYS A 30 20.85 -3.33 -11.08
CA CYS A 30 21.20 -2.16 -10.27
C CYS A 30 22.66 -1.74 -10.48
N ALA A 31 23.60 -2.69 -10.50
CA ALA A 31 25.01 -2.43 -10.77
C ALA A 31 25.23 -1.77 -12.15
N ARG A 32 24.54 -2.27 -13.20
CA ARG A 32 24.57 -1.65 -14.55
C ARG A 32 24.00 -0.23 -14.58
N LEU A 33 23.07 0.09 -13.69
CA LEU A 33 22.44 1.41 -13.58
C LEU A 33 23.19 2.36 -12.62
N GLY A 34 24.26 1.90 -11.98
CA GLY A 34 24.98 2.68 -10.96
C GLY A 34 24.19 2.89 -9.66
N VAL A 35 23.24 2.00 -9.36
CA VAL A 35 22.38 2.06 -8.17
C VAL A 35 22.86 1.03 -7.15
N SER A 36 23.05 1.44 -5.89
CA SER A 36 23.40 0.52 -4.81
C SER A 36 22.23 -0.44 -4.54
N HIS A 37 22.52 -1.71 -4.26
CA HIS A 37 21.51 -2.73 -4.03
C HIS A 37 21.79 -3.56 -2.78
N THR A 38 20.74 -3.88 -2.03
CA THR A 38 20.81 -4.76 -0.86
C THR A 38 19.78 -5.87 -0.98
N ILE A 39 20.17 -7.10 -0.66
CA ILE A 39 19.25 -8.22 -0.51
C ILE A 39 18.99 -8.43 0.98
N CYS A 40 17.76 -8.28 1.41
CA CYS A 40 17.31 -8.60 2.76
C CYS A 40 16.62 -9.96 2.74
N ARG A 41 17.10 -10.91 3.53
CA ARG A 41 16.48 -12.22 3.65
C ARG A 41 15.44 -12.21 4.77
N TRP A 42 14.29 -12.82 4.52
CA TRP A 42 13.35 -13.12 5.58
C TRP A 42 13.69 -14.46 6.20
N ASP A 43 14.20 -14.40 7.43
CA ASP A 43 14.42 -15.57 8.27
C ASP A 43 13.34 -15.61 9.36
N GLY A 44 12.87 -16.80 9.73
CA GLY A 44 12.03 -16.98 10.92
C GLY A 44 10.52 -17.07 10.71
N TRP A 45 10.04 -17.56 9.56
CA TRP A 45 8.66 -18.08 9.53
C TRP A 45 8.61 -19.45 10.23
N ASP A 46 7.73 -19.58 11.22
CA ASP A 46 7.58 -20.79 12.05
C ASP A 46 6.67 -21.86 11.42
N GLY A 47 6.21 -21.63 10.18
CA GLY A 47 5.30 -22.52 9.46
C GLY A 47 3.82 -22.37 9.84
N THR A 48 3.48 -21.48 10.76
CA THR A 48 2.11 -21.29 11.25
C THR A 48 1.49 -20.00 10.72
N GLY A 49 0.15 -19.90 10.75
CA GLY A 49 -0.59 -18.68 10.43
C GLY A 49 -0.76 -18.36 8.94
N ASN A 50 -1.24 -17.15 8.64
CA ASN A 50 -1.48 -16.68 7.28
C ASN A 50 -0.16 -16.24 6.64
N LEU A 51 0.48 -17.17 5.91
CA LEU A 51 1.77 -16.93 5.23
C LEU A 51 1.78 -15.66 4.37
N PRO A 52 0.78 -15.38 3.50
CA PRO A 52 0.74 -14.13 2.73
C PRO A 52 0.75 -12.85 3.58
N ASP A 53 -0.02 -12.79 4.67
CA ASP A 53 -0.01 -11.62 5.55
C ASP A 53 1.33 -11.47 6.28
N GLN A 54 1.91 -12.59 6.73
CA GLN A 54 3.22 -12.58 7.39
C GLN A 54 4.34 -12.17 6.44
N ALA A 55 4.41 -12.74 5.24
CA ALA A 55 5.38 -12.36 4.22
C ALA A 55 5.26 -10.87 3.86
N ARG A 56 4.03 -10.34 3.82
CA ARG A 56 3.77 -8.91 3.59
C ARG A 56 4.31 -8.04 4.73
N ARG A 57 4.08 -8.42 5.99
CA ARG A 57 4.59 -7.70 7.18
C ARG A 57 6.11 -7.78 7.27
N ALA A 58 6.68 -8.96 7.10
CA ALA A 58 8.12 -9.19 7.07
C ALA A 58 8.80 -8.31 6.02
N ARG A 59 8.26 -8.26 4.80
CA ARG A 59 8.77 -7.37 3.74
C ARG A 59 8.77 -5.90 4.17
N GLN A 60 7.68 -5.42 4.77
CA GLN A 60 7.59 -4.02 5.21
C GLN A 60 8.59 -3.71 6.32
N ASN A 61 8.75 -4.61 7.29
CA ASN A 61 9.68 -4.45 8.40
C ASN A 61 11.14 -4.51 7.94
N LEU A 62 11.50 -5.46 7.07
CA LEU A 62 12.85 -5.58 6.51
C LEU A 62 13.25 -4.34 5.70
N ILE A 63 12.34 -3.85 4.85
CA ILE A 63 12.57 -2.63 4.07
C ILE A 63 12.70 -1.41 4.99
N ALA A 64 11.84 -1.29 6.01
CA ALA A 64 11.92 -0.17 6.96
C ALA A 64 13.20 -0.20 7.79
N GLY A 65 13.63 -1.38 8.26
CA GLY A 65 14.89 -1.56 8.98
C GLY A 65 16.10 -1.22 8.11
N TRP A 66 16.11 -1.70 6.86
CA TRP A 66 17.13 -1.35 5.87
C TRP A 66 17.19 0.16 5.60
N ALA A 67 16.03 0.79 5.36
CA ALA A 67 15.95 2.22 5.11
C ALA A 67 16.45 3.03 6.32
N SER A 68 16.03 2.66 7.53
CA SER A 68 16.48 3.30 8.77
C SER A 68 17.99 3.16 8.98
N GLY A 69 18.57 1.99 8.71
CA GLY A 69 20.01 1.75 8.85
C GLY A 69 20.88 2.59 7.90
N LEU A 70 20.30 3.05 6.79
CA LEU A 70 20.96 3.91 5.79
C LEU A 70 20.53 5.38 5.88
N GLY A 71 19.68 5.76 6.84
CA GLY A 71 19.13 7.12 6.93
C GLY A 71 18.20 7.52 5.78
N ILE A 72 17.60 6.54 5.09
CA ILE A 72 16.68 6.76 3.96
C ILE A 72 15.29 7.12 4.51
N GLY A 73 14.84 8.34 4.21
CA GLY A 73 13.53 8.85 4.67
C GLY A 73 12.32 8.37 3.85
N ALA A 74 12.52 7.88 2.61
CA ALA A 74 11.43 7.52 1.71
C ALA A 74 11.74 6.26 0.86
N VAL A 75 10.74 5.42 0.68
CA VAL A 75 10.79 4.21 -0.15
C VAL A 75 9.68 4.25 -1.20
N ALA A 76 10.06 4.13 -2.47
CA ALA A 76 9.12 4.02 -3.58
C ALA A 76 8.77 2.56 -3.88
N LEU A 77 7.47 2.26 -3.98
CA LEU A 77 6.95 0.95 -4.39
C LEU A 77 6.29 1.05 -5.77
N ALA A 78 6.50 0.04 -6.60
CA ALA A 78 6.00 -0.03 -7.97
C ALA A 78 4.52 -0.47 -8.06
N HIS A 79 3.65 0.01 -7.16
CA HIS A 79 2.22 -0.24 -7.26
C HIS A 79 1.62 0.54 -8.43
N THR A 80 0.79 -0.14 -9.22
CA THR A 80 0.19 0.35 -10.47
C THR A 80 -1.29 0.69 -10.32
N ARG A 81 -1.87 1.26 -11.38
CA ARG A 81 -3.32 1.46 -11.55
C ARG A 81 -4.09 0.13 -11.43
N ASP A 82 -3.53 -0.95 -11.99
CA ASP A 82 -4.09 -2.30 -11.87
C ASP A 82 -4.14 -2.78 -10.41
N ASP A 83 -3.06 -2.59 -9.64
CA ASP A 83 -3.03 -2.95 -8.22
C ASP A 83 -4.06 -2.15 -7.40
N GLN A 84 -4.32 -0.90 -7.80
CA GLN A 84 -5.34 -0.06 -7.19
C GLN A 84 -6.73 -0.65 -7.43
N ALA A 85 -7.03 -1.02 -8.67
CA ALA A 85 -8.30 -1.63 -9.04
C ALA A 85 -8.52 -2.98 -8.33
N GLU A 86 -7.50 -3.84 -8.29
CA GLU A 86 -7.52 -5.10 -7.51
C GLU A 86 -7.85 -4.82 -6.03
N THR A 87 -7.21 -3.81 -5.44
CA THR A 87 -7.42 -3.42 -4.03
C THR A 87 -8.84 -2.91 -3.79
N VAL A 88 -9.37 -2.06 -4.67
CA VAL A 88 -10.71 -1.50 -4.56
C VAL A 88 -11.75 -2.60 -4.67
N LEU A 89 -11.63 -3.49 -5.66
CA LEU A 89 -12.58 -4.59 -5.87
C LEU A 89 -12.61 -5.54 -4.66
N LEU A 90 -11.44 -5.90 -4.13
CA LEU A 90 -11.36 -6.76 -2.93
C LEU A 90 -11.93 -6.10 -1.68
N ARG A 91 -11.84 -4.78 -1.56
CA ARG A 91 -12.43 -4.04 -0.44
C ARG A 91 -13.94 -3.86 -0.60
N LEU A 92 -14.40 -3.66 -1.83
CA LEU A 92 -15.82 -3.62 -2.17
C LEU A 92 -16.49 -4.97 -1.83
N ALA A 93 -15.88 -6.09 -2.22
CA ALA A 93 -16.36 -7.43 -1.90
C ALA A 93 -16.46 -7.69 -0.39
N ARG A 94 -15.68 -6.97 0.43
CA ARG A 94 -15.71 -7.04 1.90
C ARG A 94 -16.69 -6.04 2.55
N GLY A 95 -17.48 -5.32 1.75
CA GLY A 95 -18.42 -4.31 2.25
C GLY A 95 -17.73 -3.09 2.86
N SER A 96 -16.54 -2.71 2.39
CA SER A 96 -15.80 -1.57 2.94
C SER A 96 -16.50 -0.24 2.65
N GLY A 97 -16.48 0.67 3.62
CA GLY A 97 -16.88 2.07 3.43
C GLY A 97 -15.80 2.94 2.79
N VAL A 98 -15.96 4.27 2.90
CA VAL A 98 -15.12 5.30 2.25
C VAL A 98 -13.62 5.11 2.52
N ASP A 99 -13.22 4.74 3.75
CA ASP A 99 -11.81 4.51 4.09
C ASP A 99 -11.19 3.37 3.30
N GLY A 100 -11.94 2.27 3.14
CA GLY A 100 -11.48 1.14 2.36
C GLY A 100 -11.53 1.45 0.86
N LEU A 101 -12.63 2.00 0.37
CA LEU A 101 -12.79 2.25 -1.07
C LEU A 101 -11.86 3.35 -1.60
N SER A 102 -11.25 4.17 -0.73
CA SER A 102 -10.17 5.10 -1.09
C SER A 102 -8.92 4.42 -1.66
N GLY A 103 -8.83 3.09 -1.64
CA GLY A 103 -7.71 2.33 -2.19
C GLY A 103 -6.38 2.59 -1.48
N MET A 104 -5.27 2.53 -2.24
CA MET A 104 -3.94 2.90 -1.77
C MET A 104 -3.71 4.41 -1.94
N ALA A 105 -3.12 5.05 -0.93
CA ALA A 105 -2.70 6.44 -1.01
C ALA A 105 -1.37 6.58 -1.78
N PRO A 106 -1.15 7.68 -2.55
CA PRO A 106 0.12 7.94 -3.23
C PRO A 106 1.32 8.05 -2.28
N ARG A 107 1.09 8.58 -1.06
CA ARG A 107 2.06 8.67 0.02
C ARG A 107 1.43 8.18 1.31
N ARG A 108 2.18 7.43 2.11
CA ARG A 108 1.79 6.98 3.45
C ARG A 108 3.01 6.99 4.37
N HIS A 109 2.94 7.68 5.49
CA HIS A 109 3.95 7.56 6.54
C HIS A 109 3.64 6.34 7.43
N ALA A 110 4.61 5.43 7.60
CA ALA A 110 4.50 4.27 8.48
C ALA A 110 5.88 3.66 8.74
N LEU A 111 6.07 3.05 9.91
CA LEU A 111 7.35 2.44 10.30
C LEU A 111 8.53 3.43 10.22
N GLY A 112 8.28 4.70 10.56
CA GLY A 112 9.28 5.76 10.54
C GLY A 112 9.69 6.27 9.15
N ILE A 113 9.09 5.79 8.06
CA ILE A 113 9.45 6.16 6.68
C ILE A 113 8.25 6.56 5.82
N ASP A 114 8.51 7.35 4.78
CA ASP A 114 7.53 7.67 3.74
C ASP A 114 7.46 6.59 2.67
N TRP A 115 6.32 5.91 2.57
CA TRP A 115 6.02 4.95 1.52
C TRP A 115 5.35 5.66 0.35
N LEU A 116 6.06 5.74 -0.78
CA LEU A 116 5.63 6.39 -2.01
C LEU A 116 5.15 5.36 -3.03
N ARG A 117 4.14 5.73 -3.84
CA ARG A 117 3.63 4.91 -4.95
C ARG A 117 3.51 5.76 -6.21
N PRO A 118 4.65 6.14 -6.84
CA PRO A 118 4.64 7.07 -7.97
C PRO A 118 3.93 6.52 -9.22
N LEU A 119 3.77 5.19 -9.31
CA LEU A 119 3.21 4.51 -10.49
C LEU A 119 1.70 4.21 -10.39
N LEU A 120 0.98 4.73 -9.38
CA LEU A 120 -0.46 4.44 -9.23
C LEU A 120 -1.33 4.87 -10.42
N GLN A 121 -0.83 5.76 -11.26
CA GLN A 121 -1.53 6.21 -12.47
C GLN A 121 -1.13 5.42 -13.72
N ALA A 122 -0.03 4.66 -13.66
CA ALA A 122 0.46 3.86 -14.78
C ALA A 122 -0.13 2.45 -14.75
N SER A 123 -0.44 1.88 -15.91
CA SER A 123 -0.84 0.47 -16.00
C SER A 123 0.37 -0.46 -16.04
N ARG A 124 0.15 -1.73 -15.70
CA ARG A 124 1.17 -2.78 -15.84
C ARG A 124 1.63 -2.93 -17.29
N GLU A 125 0.73 -2.75 -18.25
CA GLU A 125 1.03 -2.81 -19.70
C GLU A 125 1.93 -1.65 -20.13
N GLU A 126 1.59 -0.42 -19.74
CA GLU A 126 2.41 0.77 -20.02
C GLU A 126 3.85 0.61 -19.50
N LEU A 127 4.01 0.00 -18.31
CA LEU A 127 5.33 -0.30 -17.75
C LEU A 127 6.07 -1.38 -18.54
N ARG A 128 5.39 -2.45 -18.96
CA ARG A 128 5.98 -3.51 -19.80
C ARG A 128 6.45 -2.97 -21.13
N ASP A 129 5.69 -2.09 -21.77
CA ASP A 129 6.09 -1.42 -23.02
C ASP A 129 7.37 -0.60 -22.86
N VAL A 130 7.51 0.10 -21.73
CA VAL A 130 8.75 0.83 -21.40
C VAL A 130 9.94 -0.13 -21.24
N LEU A 131 9.75 -1.27 -20.58
CA LEU A 131 10.80 -2.27 -20.40
C LEU A 131 11.23 -2.89 -21.73
N VAL A 132 10.28 -3.27 -22.58
CA VAL A 132 10.54 -3.80 -23.93
C VAL A 132 11.32 -2.80 -24.78
N ARG A 133 10.87 -1.54 -24.85
CA ARG A 133 11.58 -0.49 -25.60
C ARG A 133 13.00 -0.23 -25.11
N ARG A 134 13.28 -0.52 -23.83
CA ARG A 134 14.60 -0.36 -23.22
C ARG A 134 15.43 -1.64 -23.21
N GLY A 135 14.91 -2.75 -23.73
CA GLY A 135 15.59 -4.05 -23.70
C GLY A 135 15.88 -4.55 -22.27
N VAL A 136 15.02 -4.20 -21.31
CA VAL A 136 15.15 -4.63 -19.90
C VAL A 136 14.19 -5.78 -19.65
N GLY A 137 14.72 -6.95 -19.30
CA GLY A 137 13.92 -8.08 -18.88
C GLY A 137 13.33 -7.91 -17.47
N TRP A 138 12.33 -8.71 -17.14
CA TRP A 138 11.74 -8.82 -15.80
C TRP A 138 11.51 -10.28 -15.44
N SER A 139 11.39 -10.56 -14.15
CA SER A 139 10.99 -11.88 -13.65
C SER A 139 9.48 -11.94 -13.47
N GLU A 140 8.88 -13.09 -13.79
CA GLU A 140 7.46 -13.36 -13.52
C GLU A 140 7.34 -14.40 -12.40
N ASP A 141 6.76 -14.01 -11.28
CA ASP A 141 6.51 -14.94 -10.18
C ASP A 141 5.32 -15.86 -10.53
N PRO A 142 5.48 -17.19 -10.63
CA PRO A 142 4.38 -18.12 -10.93
C PRO A 142 3.18 -18.04 -9.99
N THR A 143 3.35 -17.57 -8.75
CA THR A 143 2.22 -17.34 -7.82
C THR A 143 1.25 -16.27 -8.32
N ASN A 144 1.66 -15.43 -9.28
CA ASN A 144 0.77 -14.47 -9.95
C ASN A 144 -0.34 -15.12 -10.79
N ALA A 145 -0.23 -16.43 -11.07
CA ALA A 145 -1.22 -17.21 -11.81
C ALA A 145 -2.04 -18.17 -10.93
N ASP A 146 -1.77 -18.21 -9.62
CA ASP A 146 -2.44 -19.15 -8.70
C ASP A 146 -3.78 -18.60 -8.21
N ASP A 147 -4.86 -19.27 -8.60
CA ASP A 147 -6.25 -18.90 -8.27
C ASP A 147 -6.59 -19.03 -6.78
N SER A 148 -5.75 -19.66 -5.96
CA SER A 148 -5.95 -19.68 -4.51
C SER A 148 -5.83 -18.29 -3.88
N TYR A 149 -5.13 -17.35 -4.55
CA TYR A 149 -4.94 -15.99 -4.08
C TYR A 149 -6.06 -15.05 -4.54
N ASP A 150 -6.66 -14.33 -3.59
CA ASP A 150 -7.70 -13.32 -3.80
C ASP A 150 -7.38 -12.33 -4.93
N ARG A 151 -6.11 -11.94 -5.09
CA ARG A 151 -5.68 -11.00 -6.13
C ARG A 151 -5.82 -11.58 -7.54
N VAL A 152 -5.57 -12.86 -7.73
CA VAL A 152 -5.72 -13.51 -9.04
C VAL A 152 -7.21 -13.60 -9.41
N LYS A 153 -8.05 -13.97 -8.45
CA LYS A 153 -9.52 -13.92 -8.62
C LYS A 153 -10.01 -12.52 -8.96
N ALA A 154 -9.49 -11.49 -8.28
CA ALA A 154 -9.83 -10.09 -8.57
C ALA A 154 -9.46 -9.70 -10.00
N ARG A 155 -8.26 -10.06 -10.49
CA ARG A 155 -7.85 -9.80 -11.89
C ARG A 155 -8.81 -10.44 -12.90
N LYS A 156 -9.19 -11.70 -12.68
CA LYS A 156 -10.15 -12.41 -13.55
C LYS A 156 -11.52 -11.73 -13.53
N ALA A 157 -12.00 -11.34 -12.35
CA ALA A 157 -13.26 -10.60 -12.23
C ALA A 157 -13.20 -9.24 -12.95
N LEU A 158 -12.10 -8.49 -12.83
CA LEU A 158 -11.92 -7.22 -13.53
C LEU A 158 -12.01 -7.38 -15.06
N ALA A 159 -11.45 -8.46 -15.61
CA ALA A 159 -11.55 -8.72 -17.05
C ALA A 159 -13.01 -8.94 -17.49
N VAL A 160 -13.82 -9.62 -16.68
CA VAL A 160 -15.25 -9.85 -16.95
C VAL A 160 -16.07 -8.58 -16.78
N LEU A 161 -15.69 -7.73 -15.82
CA LEU A 161 -16.42 -6.50 -15.48
C LEU A 161 -16.01 -5.29 -16.34
N ALA A 162 -14.87 -5.36 -17.05
CA ALA A 162 -14.37 -4.28 -17.89
C ALA A 162 -15.40 -3.75 -18.92
N PRO A 163 -16.20 -4.60 -19.62
CA PRO A 163 -17.24 -4.12 -20.54
C PRO A 163 -18.34 -3.28 -19.87
N LEU A 164 -18.50 -3.38 -18.55
CA LEU A 164 -19.44 -2.57 -17.75
C LEU A 164 -18.81 -1.24 -17.27
N GLY A 165 -17.59 -0.92 -17.70
CA GLY A 165 -16.84 0.26 -17.24
C GLY A 165 -16.19 0.09 -15.87
N LEU A 166 -16.16 -1.12 -15.32
CA LEU A 166 -15.48 -1.47 -14.06
C LEU A 166 -14.07 -2.01 -14.33
N ASP A 167 -13.35 -1.32 -15.19
CA ASP A 167 -11.95 -1.61 -15.52
C ASP A 167 -10.98 -0.94 -14.52
N ALA A 168 -9.68 -1.08 -14.77
CA ALA A 168 -8.66 -0.54 -13.89
C ALA A 168 -8.72 1.00 -13.77
N ALA A 169 -9.06 1.70 -14.85
CA ALA A 169 -9.17 3.15 -14.86
C ALA A 169 -10.41 3.63 -14.11
N GLY A 170 -11.57 3.01 -14.34
CA GLY A 170 -12.83 3.34 -13.67
C GLY A 170 -12.77 3.13 -12.16
N LEU A 171 -12.19 2.00 -11.71
CA LEU A 171 -12.03 1.73 -10.27
C LEU A 171 -10.97 2.62 -9.61
N ALA A 172 -9.87 2.94 -10.30
CA ALA A 172 -8.90 3.90 -9.79
C ALA A 172 -9.51 5.30 -9.66
N GLY A 173 -10.34 5.73 -10.62
CA GLY A 173 -11.10 6.98 -10.54
C GLY A 173 -12.07 6.99 -9.36
N THR A 174 -12.79 5.89 -9.14
CA THR A 174 -13.67 5.71 -7.97
C THR A 174 -12.88 5.82 -6.67
N ALA A 175 -11.69 5.21 -6.58
CA ALA A 175 -10.82 5.32 -5.41
C ALA A 175 -10.38 6.77 -5.15
N ALA A 176 -10.05 7.52 -6.21
CA ALA A 176 -9.71 8.92 -6.08
C ALA A 176 -10.88 9.78 -5.56
N HIS A 177 -12.12 9.47 -5.99
CA HIS A 177 -13.33 10.13 -5.51
C HIS A 177 -13.55 9.83 -4.02
N MET A 178 -13.44 8.56 -3.63
CA MET A 178 -13.54 8.14 -2.23
C MET A 178 -12.45 8.74 -1.36
N ALA A 179 -11.22 8.89 -1.87
CA ALA A 179 -10.14 9.53 -1.15
C ALA A 179 -10.41 11.03 -0.87
N ARG A 180 -11.03 11.75 -1.82
CA ARG A 180 -11.48 13.14 -1.60
C ARG A 180 -12.59 13.21 -0.56
N ALA A 181 -13.57 12.32 -0.63
CA ALA A 181 -14.63 12.23 0.37
C ALA A 181 -14.04 11.93 1.76
N ARG A 182 -13.10 10.99 1.85
CA ARG A 182 -12.38 10.67 3.09
C ARG A 182 -11.68 11.90 3.67
N ALA A 183 -10.96 12.67 2.84
CA ALA A 183 -10.27 13.86 3.30
C ALA A 183 -11.24 14.91 3.88
N ALA A 184 -12.41 15.11 3.26
CA ALA A 184 -13.43 16.01 3.80
C ALA A 184 -14.00 15.51 5.14
N LEU A 185 -14.25 14.21 5.27
CA LEU A 185 -14.68 13.60 6.54
C LEU A 185 -13.61 13.74 7.62
N ASP A 186 -12.34 13.47 7.28
CA ASP A 186 -11.20 13.60 8.21
C ASP A 186 -11.05 15.06 8.69
N MET A 187 -11.26 16.04 7.81
CA MET A 187 -11.27 17.47 8.19
C MET A 187 -12.40 17.77 9.18
N ALA A 188 -13.62 17.35 8.88
CA ALA A 188 -14.78 17.57 9.76
C ALA A 188 -14.62 16.88 11.11
N THR A 189 -14.05 15.67 11.14
CA THR A 189 -13.68 14.96 12.37
C THR A 189 -12.62 15.72 13.16
N ALA A 190 -11.61 16.29 12.51
CA ALA A 190 -10.58 17.08 13.18
C ALA A 190 -11.13 18.39 13.75
N ASP A 191 -12.07 19.05 13.07
CA ASP A 191 -12.78 20.23 13.59
C ASP A 191 -13.58 19.91 14.85
N LEU A 192 -14.32 18.80 14.85
CA LEU A 192 -15.03 18.33 16.04
C LEU A 192 -14.05 18.00 17.16
N ALA A 193 -12.95 17.29 16.86
CA ALA A 193 -11.94 16.95 17.86
C ALA A 193 -11.35 18.20 18.53
N ARG A 194 -11.01 19.24 17.75
CA ARG A 194 -10.46 20.49 18.29
C ARG A 194 -11.43 21.25 19.19
N SER A 195 -12.72 21.21 18.88
CA SER A 195 -13.74 21.98 19.60
C SER A 195 -14.38 21.22 20.77
N ALA A 196 -14.40 19.89 20.71
CA ALA A 196 -15.13 19.05 21.65
C ALA A 196 -14.23 18.09 22.47
N CYS A 197 -12.96 17.89 22.10
CA CYS A 197 -12.07 16.99 22.83
C CYS A 197 -11.01 17.76 23.62
N ARG A 198 -10.64 17.22 24.78
CA ARG A 198 -9.43 17.59 25.52
C ARG A 198 -8.71 16.34 26.01
N ILE A 199 -7.42 16.47 26.25
CA ILE A 199 -6.59 15.40 26.82
C ILE A 199 -6.41 15.69 28.31
N GLU A 200 -6.72 14.72 29.16
CA GLU A 200 -6.65 14.85 30.61
C GLU A 200 -6.03 13.57 31.19
N ALA A 201 -4.82 13.66 31.77
CA ALA A 201 -4.12 12.52 32.38
C ALA A 201 -3.97 11.26 31.49
N GLY A 202 -3.92 11.41 30.17
CA GLY A 202 -3.85 10.28 29.22
C GLY A 202 -5.21 9.79 28.73
N ASP A 203 -6.30 10.41 29.17
CA ASP A 203 -7.65 10.17 28.67
C ASP A 203 -8.04 11.19 27.59
N VAL A 204 -8.84 10.75 26.63
CA VAL A 204 -9.52 11.63 25.66
C VAL A 204 -10.93 11.92 26.17
N ILE A 205 -11.14 13.14 26.68
CA ILE A 205 -12.45 13.58 27.19
C ILE A 205 -13.21 14.28 26.06
N ILE A 206 -14.39 13.76 25.71
CA ILE A 206 -15.24 14.27 24.64
C ILE A 206 -16.49 14.95 25.24
N ALA A 207 -16.74 16.20 24.88
CA ALA A 207 -17.92 16.95 25.29
C ALA A 207 -19.18 16.36 24.65
N ARG A 208 -20.02 15.70 25.47
CA ARG A 208 -21.23 14.99 25.05
C ARG A 208 -22.15 15.84 24.14
N PRO A 209 -22.51 17.10 24.46
CA PRO A 209 -23.45 17.85 23.61
C PRO A 209 -22.93 18.07 22.19
N ALA A 210 -21.65 18.43 22.04
CA ALA A 210 -21.04 18.62 20.72
C ALA A 210 -20.89 17.30 19.96
N PHE A 211 -20.58 16.21 20.68
CA PHE A 211 -20.52 14.88 20.09
C PHE A 211 -21.88 14.41 19.59
N GLU A 212 -22.94 14.51 20.39
CA GLU A 212 -24.28 14.05 20.02
C GLU A 212 -24.88 14.85 18.86
N ALA A 213 -24.55 16.15 18.75
CA ALA A 213 -24.98 17.02 17.66
C ALA A 213 -24.27 16.74 16.31
N ALA A 214 -23.13 16.03 16.32
CA ALA A 214 -22.39 15.74 15.11
C ALA A 214 -23.03 14.61 14.28
N PRO A 215 -22.86 14.60 12.94
CA PRO A 215 -23.30 13.49 12.09
C PRO A 215 -22.70 12.16 12.52
N GLU A 216 -23.45 11.07 12.36
CA GLU A 216 -23.06 9.75 12.86
C GLU A 216 -21.68 9.29 12.38
N GLU A 217 -21.39 9.45 11.09
CA GLU A 217 -20.08 9.10 10.51
C GLU A 217 -18.92 9.86 11.19
N ILE A 218 -19.12 11.14 11.53
CA ILE A 218 -18.10 11.95 12.20
C ILE A 218 -17.89 11.49 13.65
N ARG A 219 -18.98 11.11 14.34
CA ARG A 219 -18.92 10.53 15.69
C ARG A 219 -18.14 9.21 15.71
N LEU A 220 -18.44 8.30 14.80
CA LEU A 220 -17.77 7.00 14.68
C LEU A 220 -16.28 7.16 14.35
N ARG A 221 -15.94 8.08 13.44
CA ARG A 221 -14.55 8.42 13.13
C ARG A 221 -13.83 8.98 14.34
N LEU A 222 -14.43 9.94 15.06
CA LEU A 222 -13.82 10.53 16.24
C LEU A 222 -13.53 9.45 17.31
N LEU A 223 -14.49 8.56 17.58
CA LEU A 223 -14.28 7.43 18.49
C LEU A 223 -13.15 6.51 18.02
N SER A 224 -13.11 6.16 16.73
CA SER A 224 -12.04 5.32 16.18
C SER A 224 -10.66 5.96 16.35
N HIS A 225 -10.55 7.27 16.13
CA HIS A 225 -9.30 8.01 16.34
C HIS A 225 -8.92 8.12 17.82
N ALA A 226 -9.89 8.36 18.71
CA ALA A 226 -9.65 8.42 20.16
C ALA A 226 -9.13 7.08 20.69
N VAL A 227 -9.74 5.96 20.30
CA VAL A 227 -9.27 4.62 20.70
C VAL A 227 -7.83 4.38 20.23
N ARG A 228 -7.52 4.68 18.96
CA ARG A 228 -6.16 4.55 18.39
C ARG A 228 -5.12 5.49 19.01
N TRP A 229 -5.55 6.54 19.69
CA TRP A 229 -4.65 7.45 20.38
C TRP A 229 -4.28 6.92 21.76
N VAL A 230 -5.22 6.26 22.45
CA VAL A 230 -5.01 5.66 23.77
C VAL A 230 -4.28 4.31 23.69
N THR A 231 -4.45 3.56 22.60
CA THR A 231 -3.81 2.24 22.36
C THR A 231 -2.55 2.33 21.52
#